data_AF-A0AA40R5M0-F1
#
_entry.id   AF-A0AA40R5M0-F1
#
_cell.length_a   1.000
_cell.length_b   1.000
_cell.length_c   1.000
_cell.angle_alpha   90.00
_cell.angle_beta   90.00
_cell.angle_gamma   90.00
#
_symmetry.space_group_name_H-M   'P 1'
#
loop_
_entity.id
_entity.type
_entity.pdbx_description
1 polymer ?
#
loop_
_entity_poly.entity_id
_entity_poly.type
_entity_poly.pdbx_seq_one_letter_code
_entity_poly.pdbx_strand_id
1 'polypeptide(L)'
;MITLRVQERLRVDSGTLAVAAALRGVSFAIVVEAACRGLIERGELVPIGLDKPAALLELYAAYPQRRHLPATVRAFIDHLTDAAGTLHVARSGQ
;
A
#
# COMPACT_ATOMS: atom_id res chain seq x y z
N MET A 1 -17.09 16.26 6.87
CA MET A 1 -16.75 15.08 6.05
C MET A 1 -17.81 14.94 4.98
N ILE A 2 -17.49 15.18 3.71
CA ILE A 2 -18.44 15.01 2.60
C ILE A 2 -18.19 13.63 2.00
N THR A 3 -19.24 12.80 1.93
CA THR A 3 -19.16 11.47 1.32
C THR A 3 -19.74 11.55 -0.10
N LEU A 4 -18.91 11.27 -1.10
CA LEU A 4 -19.33 11.22 -2.50
C LEU A 4 -19.45 9.76 -2.93
N ARG A 5 -20.60 9.39 -3.49
CA ARG A 5 -20.81 8.06 -4.05
C ARG A 5 -20.45 8.09 -5.53
N VAL A 6 -19.36 7.41 -5.88
CA VAL A 6 -18.96 7.22 -7.28
C VAL A 6 -19.87 6.15 -7.89
N GLN A 7 -20.13 6.24 -9.19
CA GLN A 7 -20.76 5.15 -9.95
C GLN A 7 -19.65 4.30 -10.57
N GLU A 8 -19.17 3.29 -9.83
CA GLU A 8 -18.13 2.40 -10.31
C GLU A 8 -18.69 1.24 -11.15
N ARG A 9 -18.00 0.90 -12.25
CA ARG A 9 -18.30 -0.32 -13.03
C ARG A 9 -17.60 -1.56 -12.48
N LEU A 10 -16.56 -1.36 -11.66
CA LEU A 10 -15.77 -2.40 -11.04
C LEU A 10 -15.30 -1.89 -9.67
N ARG A 11 -15.49 -2.73 -8.64
CA ARG A 11 -14.98 -2.51 -7.29
C ARG A 11 -14.11 -3.70 -6.90
N VAL A 12 -12.92 -3.40 -6.40
CA VAL A 12 -11.98 -4.39 -5.86
C VAL A 12 -11.51 -3.93 -4.49
N ASP A 13 -11.14 -4.87 -3.64
CA ASP A 13 -10.65 -4.65 -2.27
C ASP A 13 -9.18 -5.04 -2.09
N SER A 14 -8.51 -5.45 -3.17
CA SER A 14 -7.11 -5.88 -3.17
C SER A 14 -6.32 -5.20 -4.28
N GLY A 15 -5.10 -4.75 -3.96
CA GLY A 15 -4.16 -4.20 -4.93
C GLY A 15 -3.78 -5.20 -6.02
N THR A 16 -3.68 -6.49 -5.69
CA THR A 16 -3.40 -7.54 -6.68
C THR A 16 -4.51 -7.64 -7.73
N LEU A 17 -5.78 -7.58 -7.30
CA LEU A 17 -6.91 -7.57 -8.22
C LEU A 17 -6.98 -6.28 -9.03
N ALA A 18 -6.64 -5.13 -8.44
CA ALA A 18 -6.55 -3.86 -9.16
C ALA A 18 -5.52 -3.93 -10.29
N VAL A 19 -4.33 -4.48 -10.02
CA VAL A 19 -3.27 -4.68 -11.04
C VAL A 19 -3.73 -5.66 -12.12
N ALA A 20 -4.33 -6.79 -11.75
CA ALA A 20 -4.83 -7.77 -12.70
C ALA A 20 -5.90 -7.18 -13.63
N ALA A 21 -6.81 -6.37 -13.10
CA ALA A 21 -7.83 -5.67 -13.86
C ALA A 21 -7.20 -4.63 -14.81
N ALA A 22 -6.18 -3.90 -14.36
CA ALA A 22 -5.45 -2.94 -15.20
C ALA A 22 -4.71 -3.62 -16.36
N LEU A 23 -4.03 -4.75 -16.11
CA LEU A 23 -3.36 -5.54 -17.15
C LEU A 23 -4.31 -6.06 -18.22
N ARG A 24 -5.58 -6.32 -17.84
CA ARG A 24 -6.64 -6.75 -18.76
C ARG A 24 -7.30 -5.60 -19.51
N GLY A 25 -6.89 -4.36 -19.25
CA GLY A 25 -7.44 -3.16 -19.88
C GLY A 25 -8.86 -2.81 -19.43
N VAL A 26 -9.33 -3.33 -18.29
CA VAL A 26 -10.70 -3.09 -17.80
C VAL A 26 -10.78 -1.98 -16.75
N SER A 27 -9.65 -1.55 -16.18
CA SER A 27 -9.59 -0.47 -15.19
C SER A 27 -8.22 0.22 -15.15
N PHE A 28 -8.13 1.29 -14.35
CA PHE A 28 -6.86 1.83 -13.85
C PHE A 28 -6.56 1.29 -12.45
N ALA A 29 -5.32 1.38 -11.99
CA ALA A 29 -4.91 0.95 -10.66
C ALA A 29 -4.03 1.99 -9.98
N ILE A 30 -4.40 2.38 -8.75
CA ILE A 30 -3.55 3.14 -7.84
C ILE A 30 -2.95 2.13 -6.86
N VAL A 31 -1.66 1.84 -7.02
CA VAL A 31 -0.92 0.85 -6.22
C VAL A 31 0.50 1.31 -5.97
N VAL A 32 1.19 0.66 -5.03
CA VAL A 32 2.62 0.89 -4.81
C VAL A 32 3.40 0.41 -6.03
N GLU A 33 4.20 1.31 -6.63
CA GLU A 33 4.98 1.03 -7.85
C GLU A 33 5.85 -0.23 -7.72
N ALA A 34 6.44 -0.45 -6.54
CA ALA A 34 7.26 -1.64 -6.29
C ALA A 34 6.52 -2.96 -6.57
N ALA A 35 5.19 -3.01 -6.38
CA ALA A 35 4.39 -4.21 -6.62
C ALA A 35 4.19 -4.51 -8.12
N CYS A 36 4.37 -3.52 -9.00
CA CYS A 36 4.16 -3.67 -10.44
C CYS A 36 5.35 -3.25 -11.31
N ARG A 37 6.51 -2.97 -10.70
CA ARG A 37 7.73 -2.50 -11.37
C ARG A 37 8.10 -3.36 -12.59
N GLY A 38 8.12 -4.68 -12.44
CA GLY A 38 8.44 -5.58 -13.55
C GLY A 38 7.42 -5.56 -14.70
N LEU A 39 6.14 -5.24 -14.42
CA LEU A 39 5.11 -5.08 -15.45
C LEU A 39 5.30 -3.76 -16.22
N ILE A 40 5.74 -2.71 -15.51
CA ILE A 40 6.07 -1.42 -16.11
C ILE A 40 7.32 -1.54 -17.00
N GLU A 41 8.36 -2.20 -16.50
CA GLU A 41 9.61 -2.43 -17.24
C GLU A 41 9.38 -3.23 -18.54
N ARG A 42 8.41 -4.14 -18.54
CA ARG A 42 8.02 -4.91 -19.75
C ARG A 42 7.05 -4.16 -20.65
N GLY A 43 6.61 -2.96 -20.28
CA GLY A 43 5.65 -2.15 -21.03
C GLY A 43 4.21 -2.70 -20.99
N GLU A 44 3.91 -3.65 -20.11
CA GLU A 44 2.56 -4.19 -19.91
C GLU A 44 1.67 -3.21 -19.11
N LEU A 45 2.30 -2.38 -18.28
CA LEU A 45 1.66 -1.25 -17.59
C LEU A 45 2.43 0.03 -17.88
N VAL A 46 1.71 1.15 -17.93
CA VAL A 46 2.30 2.47 -18.11
C VAL A 46 1.89 3.38 -16.95
N PRO A 47 2.84 4.04 -16.27
CA PRO A 47 2.52 5.04 -15.25
C PRO A 47 1.72 6.19 -15.84
N ILE A 48 0.66 6.61 -15.14
CA ILE A 48 -0.17 7.75 -15.54
C ILE A 48 0.07 8.87 -14.54
N GLY A 49 0.51 10.02 -15.03
CA GLY A 49 0.61 11.24 -14.23
C GLY A 49 -0.78 11.75 -13.86
N LEU A 50 -0.96 12.12 -12.59
CA LEU A 50 -2.18 12.74 -12.08
C LEU A 50 -1.91 14.21 -11.73
N ASP A 51 -2.89 15.08 -11.95
CA ASP A 51 -2.80 16.51 -11.56
C ASP A 51 -2.58 16.69 -10.06
N LYS A 52 -3.02 15.70 -9.27
CA LYS A 52 -2.81 15.62 -7.82
C LYS A 52 -2.23 14.26 -7.48
N PRO A 53 -1.31 14.16 -6.51
CA PRO A 53 -0.76 12.89 -6.10
C PRO A 53 -1.86 11.96 -5.58
N ALA A 54 -1.67 10.66 -5.79
CA ALA A 54 -2.48 9.66 -5.11
C ALA A 54 -2.38 9.84 -3.59
N ALA A 55 -3.41 9.39 -2.87
CA ALA A 55 -3.39 9.41 -1.42
C ALA A 55 -2.12 8.70 -0.90
N LEU A 56 -1.42 9.34 0.03
CA LEU A 56 -0.20 8.80 0.61
C LEU A 56 -0.55 7.49 1.34
N LEU A 57 0.23 6.43 1.05
CA LEU A 57 0.14 5.17 1.77
C LEU A 57 1.23 5.15 2.84
N GLU A 58 0.83 5.39 4.09
CA GLU A 58 1.71 5.28 5.25
C GLU A 58 1.66 3.85 5.81
N LEU A 59 2.83 3.24 5.99
CA LEU A 59 2.93 1.92 6.60
C LEU A 59 3.12 2.06 8.11
N TYR A 60 2.29 1.34 8.87
CA TYR A 60 2.37 1.31 10.32
C TYR A 60 2.62 -0.11 10.85
N ALA A 61 3.58 -0.24 11.75
CA ALA A 61 3.75 -1.44 12.56
C ALA A 61 2.91 -1.31 13.84
N ALA A 62 1.79 -2.04 13.90
CA ALA A 62 0.92 -2.09 15.06
C ALA A 62 1.14 -3.38 15.85
N TYR A 63 1.33 -3.26 17.17
CA TYR A 63 1.44 -4.40 18.08
C TYR A 63 0.69 -4.13 19.39
N PRO A 64 0.17 -5.18 20.07
CA PRO A 64 -0.51 -5.04 21.35
C PRO A 64 0.41 -4.44 22.41
N GLN A 65 -0.10 -3.49 23.18
CA GLN A 65 0.65 -2.92 24.30
C GLN A 65 0.93 -4.01 25.35
N ARG A 66 2.20 -4.37 25.49
CA ARG A 66 2.71 -5.23 26.57
C ARG A 66 3.69 -4.41 27.41
N ARG A 67 3.77 -4.68 28.72
CA ARG A 67 4.68 -4.00 29.66
C ARG A 67 6.14 -4.01 29.18
N HIS A 68 6.53 -5.07 28.46
CA HIS A 68 7.79 -5.18 27.76
C HIS A 68 7.56 -5.71 26.33
N LEU A 69 8.13 -5.04 25.32
CA LEU A 69 8.16 -5.54 23.95
C LEU A 69 9.17 -6.69 23.87
N PRO A 70 8.76 -7.92 23.47
CA PRO A 70 9.69 -9.04 23.32
C PRO A 70 10.83 -8.69 22.37
N ALA A 71 12.06 -9.13 22.68
CA ALA A 71 13.25 -8.82 21.88
C ALA A 71 13.09 -9.26 20.42
N THR A 72 12.45 -10.41 20.17
CA THR A 72 12.16 -10.91 18.82
C THR A 72 11.26 -9.98 18.02
N VAL A 73 10.24 -9.39 18.66
CA VAL A 73 9.33 -8.44 17.97
C VAL A 73 10.07 -7.14 17.65
N ARG A 74 10.91 -6.66 18.58
CA ARG A 74 11.75 -5.49 18.32
C ARG A 74 12.70 -5.73 17.14
N ALA A 75 13.46 -6.83 17.17
CA ALA A 75 14.38 -7.17 16.10
C ALA A 75 13.67 -7.31 14.74
N PHE A 76 12.44 -7.82 14.74
CA PHE A 76 11.62 -7.86 13.52
C PHE A 76 11.21 -6.48 13.03
N ILE A 77 10.77 -5.58 13.91
CA ILE A 77 10.43 -4.19 13.54
C ILE A 77 11.66 -3.46 13.01
N ASP A 78 12.82 -3.63 13.67
CA ASP A 78 14.08 -3.02 13.24
C ASP A 78 14.44 -3.52 11.82
N HIS A 79 14.37 -4.84 11.59
CA HIS A 79 14.60 -5.43 10.27
C HIS A 79 13.64 -4.90 9.20
N LEU A 80 12.35 -4.76 9.52
CA LEU A 80 11.37 -4.19 8.58
C LEU A 80 11.64 -2.72 8.27
N THR A 81 12.09 -1.94 9.27
CA THR A 81 12.43 -0.52 9.09
C THR A 81 13.64 -0.36 8.17
N ASP A 82 14.65 -1.22 8.33
CA ASP A 82 15.82 -1.23 7.45
C ASP A 82 15.47 -1.65 6.01
N ALA A 83 14.53 -2.60 5.85
CA ALA A 83 14.17 -3.15 4.55
C ALA A 83 13.16 -2.30 3.76
N ALA A 84 12.20 -1.66 4.42
CA ALA A 84 11.06 -0.98 3.79
C ALA A 84 11.19 0.56 3.72
N GLY A 85 12.19 1.15 4.38
CA GLY A 85 12.30 2.60 4.54
C GLY A 85 11.46 3.10 5.72
N THR A 86 10.88 4.30 5.62
CA THR A 86 10.12 4.93 6.73
C THR A 86 8.91 4.10 7.14
N LEU A 87 9.06 3.31 8.22
CA LEU A 87 7.99 2.56 8.88
C LEU A 87 7.59 3.31 10.16
N HIS A 88 6.33 3.71 10.26
CA HIS A 88 5.84 4.34 11.48
C HIS A 88 5.46 3.27 12.51
N VAL A 89 6.04 3.35 13.70
CA VAL A 89 5.76 2.39 14.77
C VAL A 89 4.64 2.95 15.65
N ALA A 90 3.44 2.38 15.54
CA ALA A 90 2.29 2.78 16.34
C ALA A 90 2.02 1.77 17.45
N ARG A 91 1.87 2.27 18.68
CA ARG A 91 1.44 1.46 19.82
C ARG A 91 -0.08 1.38 19.79
N SER A 92 -0.66 0.18 19.72
CA SER A 92 -2.11 0.03 19.76
C SER A 92 -2.60 0.31 21.20
N GLY A 93 -3.31 1.43 21.40
CA GLY A 93 -3.81 1.88 22.71
C GLY A 93 -3.97 3.41 22.91
N GLN A 94 -3.79 4.23 21.87
CA GLN A 94 -4.12 5.65 21.85
C GLN A 94 -5.20 5.90 20.79
#